data_AF-A0A6A4XZJ7-F1
#
_entry.id   AF-A0A6A4XZJ7-F1
#
_cell.length_a   1.000
_cell.length_b   1.000
_cell.length_c   1.000
_cell.angle_alpha   90.00
_cell.angle_beta   90.00
_cell.angle_gamma   90.00
#
_symmetry.space_group_name_H-M   'P 1'
#
loop_
_entity.id
_entity.type
_entity.pdbx_description
1 polymer ?
#
loop_
_entity_poly.entity_id
_entity_poly.type
_entity_poly.pdbx_seq_one_letter_code
_entity_poly.pdbx_strand_id
1 'polypeptide(L)'
;MQDYLSELPQEIVDWDPRLISINTNGFTNSHRYILSQLSSSHDVTFVQETRFRTPSLHDKIAYHWNRITNHEGLLFFESPLYPDVPTSPATGGLATLIHPHSPLKDATEFPHENPTLRGRYLQIRCTLGALTFVLHNVYAPVACTDRAAFFDALPRDFPPHFLHIAGGD
;
A
#
# COMPACT_ATOMS: atom_id res chain seq x y z
N MET A 1 5.60 6.79 -33.74
CA MET A 1 5.53 6.77 -32.26
C MET A 1 4.28 7.54 -31.92
N GLN A 2 3.19 6.85 -31.58
CA GLN A 2 1.89 7.48 -31.34
C GLN A 2 1.97 8.14 -29.95
N ASP A 3 1.62 9.42 -29.87
CA ASP A 3 1.80 10.23 -28.68
C ASP A 3 0.63 9.97 -27.71
N TYR A 4 0.74 8.89 -26.92
CA TYR A 4 -0.30 8.46 -25.99
C TYR A 4 -0.65 9.51 -24.92
N LEU A 5 0.16 10.55 -24.77
CA LEU A 5 -0.05 11.61 -23.78
C LEU A 5 -1.15 12.60 -24.19
N SER A 6 -1.49 12.72 -25.48
CA SER A 6 -2.52 13.66 -25.94
C SER A 6 -3.96 13.21 -25.69
N GLU A 7 -4.16 11.97 -25.23
CA GLU A 7 -5.49 11.40 -24.91
C GLU A 7 -5.69 11.16 -23.40
N LEU A 8 -4.75 11.61 -22.55
CA LEU A 8 -4.90 11.47 -21.12
C LEU A 8 -6.07 12.35 -20.62
N PRO A 9 -7.02 11.78 -19.85
CA PRO A 9 -8.08 12.55 -19.21
C PRO A 9 -7.52 13.74 -18.43
N GLN A 10 -8.20 14.88 -18.54
CA GLN A 10 -7.78 16.14 -17.95
C GLN A 10 -7.56 16.03 -16.42
N GLU A 11 -8.29 15.12 -15.77
CA GLU A 11 -8.18 14.80 -14.35
C GLU A 11 -6.79 14.29 -13.94
N ILE A 12 -6.04 13.64 -14.83
CA ILE A 12 -4.65 13.26 -14.58
C ILE A 12 -3.71 14.45 -14.67
N VAL A 13 -3.99 15.36 -15.61
CA VAL A 13 -3.13 16.51 -15.91
C VAL A 13 -3.16 17.50 -14.75
N ASP A 14 -4.30 17.59 -14.06
CA ASP A 14 -4.51 18.49 -12.92
C ASP A 14 -4.15 17.87 -11.55
N TRP A 15 -3.91 16.55 -11.48
CA TRP A 15 -3.53 15.91 -10.23
C TRP A 15 -2.03 16.10 -9.96
N ASP A 16 -1.69 16.73 -8.82
CA ASP A 16 -0.33 16.84 -8.26
C ASP A 16 -0.17 15.81 -7.12
N PRO A 17 0.15 14.53 -7.44
CA PRO A 17 0.09 13.44 -6.48
C PRO A 17 1.13 13.59 -5.37
N ARG A 18 0.67 13.54 -4.12
CA ARG A 18 1.55 13.44 -2.94
C ARG A 18 1.58 12.02 -2.43
N LEU A 19 2.67 11.32 -2.73
CA LEU A 19 2.84 9.91 -2.38
C LEU A 19 4.05 9.76 -1.45
N ILE A 20 3.93 8.90 -0.44
CA ILE A 20 5.05 8.56 0.43
C ILE A 20 5.14 7.04 0.61
N SER A 21 6.36 6.52 0.60
CA SER A 21 6.67 5.14 0.98
C SER A 21 7.61 5.15 2.17
N ILE A 22 7.32 4.35 3.20
CA ILE A 22 8.11 4.31 4.43
C ILE A 22 8.17 2.90 5.02
N ASN A 23 9.40 2.39 5.16
CA ASN A 23 9.66 1.26 6.04
C ASN A 23 9.71 1.78 7.49
N THR A 24 8.87 1.19 8.35
CA THR A 24 8.70 1.65 9.73
C THR A 24 9.46 0.82 10.76
N ASN A 25 10.06 -0.30 10.36
CA ASN A 25 10.73 -1.23 11.27
C ASN A 25 9.88 -1.62 12.50
N GLY A 26 8.55 -1.64 12.35
CA GLY A 26 7.56 -1.79 13.41
C GLY A 26 6.62 -0.59 13.56
N PHE A 27 5.48 -0.66 12.90
CA PHE A 27 4.54 0.45 12.78
C PHE A 27 3.89 0.85 14.11
N THR A 28 3.75 -0.07 15.07
CA THR A 28 3.10 0.19 16.36
C THR A 28 3.74 1.32 17.16
N ASN A 29 5.06 1.52 17.08
CA ASN A 29 5.73 2.54 17.89
C ASN A 29 5.57 3.95 17.32
N SER A 30 5.37 4.07 16.01
CA SER A 30 5.35 5.32 15.26
C SER A 30 3.98 5.67 14.65
N HIS A 31 2.99 4.78 14.76
CA HIS A 31 1.69 4.92 14.09
C HIS A 31 1.03 6.28 14.29
N ARG A 32 1.00 6.85 15.51
CA ARG A 32 0.37 8.17 15.72
C ARG A 32 1.02 9.27 14.88
N TYR A 33 2.35 9.30 14.83
CA TYR A 33 3.09 10.29 14.05
C TYR A 33 2.86 10.07 12.56
N ILE A 34 3.03 8.83 12.09
CA ILE A 34 2.84 8.50 10.68
C ILE A 34 1.42 8.84 10.23
N LEU A 35 0.39 8.40 10.96
CA LEU A 35 -1.00 8.67 10.60
C LEU A 35 -1.31 10.17 10.56
N SER A 36 -0.89 10.93 11.59
CA SER A 36 -1.29 12.34 11.73
C SER A 36 -0.43 13.34 10.95
N GLN A 37 0.83 13.01 10.66
CA GLN A 37 1.75 13.94 9.99
C GLN A 37 2.04 13.53 8.56
N LEU A 38 2.21 12.23 8.31
CA LEU A 38 2.55 11.72 6.98
C LEU A 38 1.29 11.36 6.21
N SER A 39 0.49 10.42 6.70
CA SER A 39 -0.69 9.95 5.97
C SER A 39 -1.79 11.01 5.85
N SER A 40 -1.89 11.96 6.78
CA SER A 40 -2.81 13.10 6.65
C SER A 40 -2.39 14.15 5.62
N SER A 41 -1.12 14.18 5.20
CA SER A 41 -0.59 15.20 4.28
C SER A 41 -0.31 14.67 2.86
N HIS A 42 -0.53 13.37 2.64
CA HIS A 42 -0.28 12.67 1.38
C HIS A 42 -1.57 12.00 0.88
N ASP A 43 -1.71 11.88 -0.43
CA ASP A 43 -2.84 11.18 -1.08
C ASP A 43 -2.78 9.69 -0.77
N VAL A 44 -1.57 9.12 -0.87
CA VAL A 44 -1.30 7.69 -0.64
C VAL A 44 -0.06 7.55 0.24
N THR A 45 -0.14 6.67 1.23
CA THR A 45 1.00 6.24 2.05
C THR A 45 1.18 4.74 1.93
N PHE A 46 2.36 4.31 1.46
CA PHE A 46 2.81 2.93 1.54
C PHE A 46 3.64 2.74 2.80
N VAL A 47 3.26 1.76 3.61
CA VAL A 47 3.96 1.38 4.85
C VAL A 47 4.48 -0.03 4.69
N GLN A 48 5.78 -0.20 4.92
CA GLN A 48 6.44 -1.50 5.00
C GLN A 48 6.85 -1.83 6.44
N GLU A 49 7.03 -3.12 6.66
CA GLU A 49 7.52 -3.69 7.91
C GLU A 49 6.65 -3.30 9.11
N THR A 50 5.34 -3.52 8.98
CA THR A 50 4.38 -3.18 10.04
C THR A 50 4.61 -4.00 11.32
N ARG A 51 5.07 -5.26 11.18
CA ARG A 51 5.42 -6.19 12.26
C ARG A 51 4.33 -6.33 13.33
N PHE A 52 3.08 -6.41 12.90
CA PHE A 52 1.98 -6.65 13.82
C PHE A 52 2.08 -8.04 14.44
N ARG A 53 1.95 -8.07 15.77
CA ARG A 53 2.03 -9.31 16.57
C ARG A 53 0.67 -9.89 16.91
N THR A 54 -0.37 -9.06 16.87
CA THR A 54 -1.73 -9.43 17.27
C THR A 54 -2.76 -8.69 16.42
N PRO A 55 -3.95 -9.27 16.20
CA PRO A 55 -5.07 -8.61 15.51
C PRO A 55 -5.46 -7.27 16.13
N SER A 56 -5.41 -7.16 17.47
CA SER A 56 -5.75 -5.94 18.19
C SER A 56 -4.91 -4.71 17.81
N LEU A 57 -3.70 -4.92 17.25
CA LEU A 57 -2.88 -3.81 16.75
C LEU A 57 -3.40 -3.25 15.42
N HIS A 58 -3.96 -4.09 14.55
CA HIS A 58 -4.64 -3.65 13.33
C HIS A 58 -5.84 -2.79 13.69
N ASP A 59 -6.70 -3.29 14.59
CA ASP A 59 -7.91 -2.60 15.05
C ASP A 59 -7.59 -1.25 15.66
N LYS A 60 -6.52 -1.16 16.48
CA LYS A 60 -6.06 0.08 17.08
C LYS A 60 -5.65 1.12 16.03
N ILE A 61 -4.95 0.69 14.98
CA ILE A 61 -4.49 1.57 13.92
C ILE A 61 -5.66 2.01 13.03
N ALA A 62 -6.54 1.08 12.65
CA ALA A 62 -7.76 1.39 11.93
C ALA A 62 -8.64 2.38 12.71
N TYR A 63 -8.81 2.18 14.02
CA TYR A 63 -9.52 3.11 14.89
C TYR A 63 -8.90 4.52 14.88
N HIS A 64 -7.57 4.61 14.99
CA HIS A 64 -6.89 5.90 14.98
C HIS A 64 -6.98 6.60 13.61
N TRP A 65 -6.83 5.85 12.52
CA TRP A 65 -6.97 6.38 11.17
C TRP A 65 -8.38 6.91 10.93
N ASN A 66 -9.40 6.09 11.22
CA ASN A 66 -10.80 6.48 11.11
C ASN A 66 -11.11 7.76 11.89
N ARG A 67 -10.53 7.94 13.09
CA ARG A 67 -10.73 9.17 13.88
C ARG A 67 -10.07 10.39 13.24
N ILE A 68 -8.89 10.23 12.64
CA ILE A 68 -8.16 11.32 11.97
C ILE A 68 -8.89 11.76 10.70
N THR A 69 -9.44 10.80 9.95
CA THR A 69 -10.07 11.04 8.64
C THR A 69 -11.59 11.12 8.71
N ASN A 70 -12.17 11.20 9.91
CA ASN A 70 -13.63 11.17 10.12
C ASN A 70 -14.34 10.01 9.38
N HIS A 71 -13.75 8.81 9.41
CA HIS A 71 -14.23 7.57 8.76
C HIS A 71 -14.23 7.56 7.23
N GLU A 72 -13.68 8.58 6.57
CA GLU A 72 -13.65 8.67 5.11
C GLU A 72 -12.35 8.10 4.49
N GLY A 73 -11.33 7.88 5.32
CA GLY A 73 -10.02 7.40 4.88
C GLY A 73 -10.01 5.90 4.68
N LEU A 74 -9.25 5.43 3.70
CA LEU A 74 -9.13 4.01 3.40
C LEU A 74 -7.80 3.48 3.94
N LEU A 75 -7.83 2.25 4.46
CA LEU A 75 -6.69 1.57 5.05
C LEU A 75 -6.79 0.08 4.70
N PHE A 76 -5.76 -0.41 4.02
CA PHE A 76 -5.62 -1.79 3.60
C PHE A 76 -4.39 -2.39 4.28
N PHE A 77 -4.49 -3.64 4.71
CA PHE A 77 -3.39 -4.40 5.27
C PHE A 77 -3.18 -5.64 4.43
N GLU A 78 -1.93 -6.01 4.21
CA GLU A 78 -1.65 -7.37 3.77
C GLU A 78 -1.98 -8.36 4.89
N SER A 79 -2.39 -9.57 4.50
CA SER A 79 -2.77 -10.63 5.43
C SER A 79 -1.67 -10.91 6.46
N PRO A 80 -1.89 -10.60 7.75
CA PRO A 80 -0.81 -10.56 8.72
C PRO A 80 -0.14 -11.92 8.94
N LEU A 81 1.19 -11.87 9.01
CA LEU A 81 2.03 -12.97 9.46
C LEU A 81 2.22 -12.89 10.98
N TYR A 82 1.25 -13.41 11.73
CA TYR A 82 1.40 -13.52 13.18
C TYR A 82 2.41 -14.62 13.52
N PRO A 83 3.33 -14.38 14.47
CA PRO A 83 4.20 -15.43 14.96
C PRO A 83 3.39 -16.47 15.74
N ASP A 84 3.68 -17.76 15.52
CA ASP A 84 3.05 -18.87 16.26
C ASP A 84 3.32 -18.79 17.78
N VAL A 85 4.44 -18.18 18.15
CA VAL A 85 4.86 -17.96 19.55
C VAL A 85 4.82 -16.45 19.84
N PRO A 86 4.06 -15.98 20.86
CA PRO A 86 3.88 -14.55 21.14
C PRO A 86 5.17 -13.75 21.40
N THR A 87 6.24 -14.42 21.83
CA THR A 87 7.55 -13.82 22.10
C THR A 87 8.45 -13.73 20.88
N SER A 88 8.09 -14.39 19.77
CA SER A 88 8.87 -14.36 18.55
C SER A 88 8.75 -13.00 17.85
N PRO A 89 9.80 -12.56 17.14
CA PRO A 89 9.72 -11.34 16.35
C PRO A 89 8.67 -11.51 15.24
N ALA A 90 7.72 -10.58 15.15
CA ALA A 90 6.90 -10.44 13.96
C ALA A 90 7.77 -9.85 12.83
N THR A 91 7.57 -10.35 11.61
CA THR A 91 8.34 -9.95 10.43
C THR A 91 7.40 -9.58 9.28
N GLY A 92 7.86 -8.71 8.40
CA GLY A 92 7.08 -8.25 7.25
C GLY A 92 5.84 -7.46 7.63
N GLY A 93 4.84 -7.56 6.76
CA GLY A 93 3.57 -6.86 6.86
C GLY A 93 3.60 -5.51 6.16
N LEU A 94 2.52 -5.22 5.46
CA LEU A 94 2.32 -4.00 4.68
C LEU A 94 1.03 -3.32 5.08
N ALA A 95 1.00 -2.00 4.93
CA ALA A 95 -0.24 -1.24 4.94
C ALA A 95 -0.22 -0.18 3.83
N THR A 96 -1.37 0.06 3.23
CA THR A 96 -1.56 1.18 2.31
C THR A 96 -2.72 2.03 2.79
N LEU A 97 -2.48 3.33 2.93
CA LEU A 97 -3.48 4.31 3.32
C LEU A 97 -3.79 5.22 2.14
N ILE A 98 -5.06 5.52 1.94
CA ILE A 98 -5.52 6.53 0.99
C ILE A 98 -6.29 7.58 1.77
N HIS A 99 -5.81 8.82 1.74
CA HIS A 99 -6.43 9.92 2.48
C HIS A 99 -7.71 10.41 1.78
N PRO A 100 -8.75 10.87 2.51
CA PRO A 100 -9.99 11.37 1.89
C PRO A 100 -9.83 12.49 0.86
N HIS A 101 -8.79 13.32 1.01
CA HIS A 101 -8.49 14.41 0.08
C HIS A 101 -7.95 13.91 -1.28
N SER A 102 -7.49 12.66 -1.33
CA SER A 102 -7.04 12.02 -2.56
C SER A 102 -8.19 11.98 -3.58
N PRO A 103 -7.93 12.30 -4.85
CA PRO A 103 -8.94 12.17 -5.88
C PRO A 103 -9.20 10.71 -6.26
N LEU A 104 -8.39 9.75 -5.78
CA LEU A 104 -8.58 8.32 -6.02
C LEU A 104 -9.89 7.81 -5.40
N LYS A 105 -10.67 7.07 -6.18
CA LYS A 105 -11.95 6.45 -5.79
C LYS A 105 -11.94 4.94 -5.99
N ASP A 106 -13.00 4.29 -5.52
CA ASP A 106 -13.28 2.86 -5.71
C ASP A 106 -12.10 1.94 -5.36
N ALA A 107 -11.33 2.33 -4.33
CA ALA A 107 -10.14 1.58 -3.97
C ALA A 107 -10.50 0.22 -3.37
N THR A 108 -9.94 -0.84 -3.96
CA THR A 108 -10.20 -2.23 -3.59
C THR A 108 -8.90 -3.02 -3.56
N GLU A 109 -8.72 -3.83 -2.53
CA GLU A 109 -7.60 -4.77 -2.45
C GLU A 109 -7.77 -5.87 -3.51
N PHE A 110 -6.68 -6.23 -4.16
CA PHE A 110 -6.59 -7.40 -5.03
C PHE A 110 -5.71 -8.46 -4.35
N PRO A 111 -6.32 -9.52 -3.78
CA PRO A 111 -5.57 -10.53 -3.06
C PRO A 111 -4.71 -11.38 -4.01
N HIS A 112 -3.69 -12.00 -3.45
CA HIS A 112 -2.85 -12.98 -4.12
C HIS A 112 -2.65 -14.20 -3.23
N GLU A 113 -2.46 -15.37 -3.85
CA GLU A 113 -2.24 -16.63 -3.14
C GLU A 113 -0.77 -17.08 -3.23
N ASN A 114 0.12 -16.22 -3.75
CA ASN A 114 1.51 -16.60 -4.00
C ASN A 114 2.32 -16.58 -2.69
N PRO A 115 2.84 -17.72 -2.22
CA PRO A 115 3.58 -17.78 -0.96
C PRO A 115 4.81 -16.87 -0.92
N THR A 116 5.45 -16.65 -2.07
CA THR A 116 6.64 -15.78 -2.21
C THR A 116 6.32 -14.32 -1.92
N LEU A 117 5.08 -13.90 -2.17
CA LEU A 117 4.61 -12.53 -2.03
C LEU A 117 3.99 -12.24 -0.64
N ARG A 118 3.75 -13.28 0.16
CA ARG A 118 3.10 -13.18 1.47
C ARG A 118 3.92 -12.34 2.45
N GLY A 119 3.27 -11.45 3.19
CA GLY A 119 3.93 -10.50 4.08
C GLY A 119 4.66 -9.35 3.37
N ARG A 120 4.65 -9.33 2.02
CA ARG A 120 5.63 -8.59 1.21
C ARG A 120 5.07 -7.89 -0.03
N TYR A 121 3.81 -8.14 -0.38
CA TYR A 121 3.16 -7.49 -1.50
C TYR A 121 1.68 -7.21 -1.20
N LEU A 122 1.27 -5.96 -1.42
CA LEU A 122 -0.11 -5.50 -1.30
C LEU A 122 -0.48 -4.73 -2.55
N GLN A 123 -1.54 -5.18 -3.23
CA GLN A 123 -2.04 -4.57 -4.45
C GLN A 123 -3.42 -3.95 -4.20
N ILE A 124 -3.59 -2.71 -4.61
CA ILE A 124 -4.88 -2.01 -4.57
C ILE A 124 -5.19 -1.47 -5.96
N ARG A 125 -6.42 -1.63 -6.41
CA ARG A 125 -6.94 -0.99 -7.62
C ARG A 125 -7.85 0.15 -7.23
N CYS A 126 -7.74 1.28 -7.92
CA CYS A 126 -8.55 2.46 -7.69
C CYS A 126 -8.75 3.22 -9.01
N THR A 127 -9.61 4.22 -9.01
CA THR A 127 -9.96 5.01 -10.18
C THR A 127 -9.63 6.49 -9.99
N LEU A 128 -9.29 7.16 -11.08
CA LEU A 128 -9.21 8.62 -11.18
C LEU A 128 -9.92 9.02 -12.48
N GLY A 129 -11.14 9.52 -12.37
CA GLY A 129 -12.00 9.71 -13.53
C GLY A 129 -12.23 8.40 -14.30
N ALA A 130 -11.92 8.39 -15.59
CA ALA A 130 -12.01 7.19 -16.43
C ALA A 130 -10.80 6.23 -16.33
N LEU A 131 -9.74 6.62 -15.61
CA LEU A 131 -8.50 5.86 -15.54
C LEU A 131 -8.49 4.90 -14.37
N THR A 132 -7.90 3.73 -14.58
CA THR A 132 -7.64 2.76 -13.52
C THR A 132 -6.17 2.82 -13.09
N PHE A 133 -5.97 2.96 -11.79
CA PHE A 133 -4.66 2.90 -11.15
C PHE A 133 -4.50 1.59 -10.38
N VAL A 134 -3.30 1.02 -10.46
CA VAL A 134 -2.85 -0.07 -9.62
C VAL A 134 -1.74 0.45 -8.70
N LEU A 135 -2.02 0.43 -7.40
CA LEU A 135 -1.07 0.77 -6.36
C LEU A 135 -0.37 -0.51 -5.90
N HIS A 136 0.95 -0.53 -6.00
CA HIS A 136 1.80 -1.64 -5.58
C HIS A 136 2.62 -1.19 -4.37
N ASN A 137 2.36 -1.80 -3.22
CA ASN A 137 3.21 -1.68 -2.04
C ASN A 137 4.06 -2.95 -1.91
N VAL A 138 5.38 -2.77 -1.96
CA VAL A 138 6.37 -3.85 -2.06
C VAL A 138 7.31 -3.83 -0.85
N TYR A 139 7.59 -5.00 -0.28
CA TYR A 139 8.67 -5.21 0.69
C TYR A 139 9.54 -6.40 0.29
N ALA A 140 10.52 -6.14 -0.57
CA ALA A 140 11.35 -7.14 -1.21
C ALA A 140 12.26 -7.86 -0.20
N PRO A 141 12.57 -9.15 -0.41
CA PRO A 141 13.56 -9.86 0.40
C PRO A 141 14.97 -9.25 0.28
N VAL A 142 15.74 -9.31 1.36
CA VAL A 142 17.15 -8.85 1.38
C VAL A 142 18.07 -9.85 0.66
N ALA A 143 17.81 -11.15 0.80
CA ALA A 143 18.60 -12.19 0.16
C ALA A 143 18.43 -12.15 -1.37
N CYS A 144 19.54 -12.11 -2.11
CA CYS A 144 19.52 -11.92 -3.57
C CYS A 144 18.71 -12.99 -4.32
N THR A 145 18.80 -14.25 -3.90
CA THR A 145 18.07 -15.37 -4.52
C THR A 145 16.56 -15.22 -4.34
N ASP A 146 16.14 -14.90 -3.11
CA ASP A 146 14.74 -14.75 -2.75
C ASP A 146 14.15 -13.50 -3.40
N ARG A 147 14.96 -12.45 -3.54
CA ARG A 147 14.58 -11.20 -4.19
C ARG A 147 14.29 -11.39 -5.68
N ALA A 148 15.11 -12.17 -6.39
CA ALA A 148 14.86 -12.47 -7.80
C ALA A 148 13.54 -13.24 -7.97
N ALA A 149 13.35 -14.31 -7.19
CA ALA A 149 12.11 -15.09 -7.21
C ALA A 149 10.88 -14.24 -6.83
N PHE A 150 11.04 -13.31 -5.89
CA PHE A 150 10.00 -12.36 -5.48
C PHE A 150 9.57 -11.44 -6.63
N PHE A 151 10.51 -10.77 -7.29
CA PHE A 151 10.18 -9.90 -8.43
C PHE A 151 9.63 -10.69 -9.62
N ASP A 152 10.06 -11.94 -9.80
CA ASP A 152 9.51 -12.84 -10.81
C ASP A 152 8.08 -13.30 -10.52
N ALA A 153 7.71 -13.36 -9.24
CA ALA A 153 6.37 -13.71 -8.79
C ALA A 153 5.35 -12.56 -8.90
N LEU A 154 5.78 -11.31 -9.07
CA LEU A 154 4.87 -10.17 -9.16
C LEU A 154 3.93 -10.31 -10.36
N PRO A 155 2.64 -9.95 -10.21
CA PRO A 155 1.69 -9.96 -11.32
C PRO A 155 2.18 -9.02 -12.43
N ARG A 156 2.04 -9.46 -13.68
CA ARG A 156 2.41 -8.68 -14.89
C ARG A 156 1.29 -8.60 -15.92
N ASP A 157 0.24 -9.40 -15.73
CA ASP A 157 -0.90 -9.45 -16.65
C ASP A 157 -1.92 -8.37 -16.25
N PHE A 158 -1.74 -7.18 -16.82
CA PHE A 158 -2.62 -6.04 -16.63
C PHE A 158 -3.08 -5.49 -17.98
N PRO A 159 -4.31 -4.93 -18.05
CA PRO A 159 -4.74 -4.22 -19.25
C PRO A 159 -3.77 -3.07 -19.60
N PRO A 160 -3.46 -2.85 -20.89
CA PRO A 160 -2.37 -1.94 -21.29
C PRO A 160 -2.55 -0.46 -20.92
N HIS A 161 -3.77 -0.05 -20.58
CA HIS A 161 -4.13 1.33 -20.23
C HIS A 161 -4.20 1.56 -18.72
N PHE A 162 -3.92 0.55 -17.90
CA PHE A 162 -3.83 0.73 -16.46
C PHE A 162 -2.56 1.49 -16.13
N LEU A 163 -2.67 2.44 -15.21
CA LEU A 163 -1.54 3.19 -14.70
C LEU A 163 -1.08 2.57 -13.39
N HIS A 164 0.22 2.57 -13.17
CA HIS A 164 0.83 1.85 -12.07
C HIS A 164 1.65 2.80 -11.20
N ILE A 165 1.40 2.77 -9.89
CA ILE A 165 2.24 3.43 -8.90
C ILE A 165 2.84 2.33 -8.04
N ALA A 166 4.15 2.12 -8.17
CA ALA A 166 4.88 1.17 -7.35
C ALA A 166 5.79 1.90 -6.38
N GLY A 167 5.64 1.60 -5.09
CA GLY A 167 6.50 2.06 -4.01
C GLY A 167 6.82 0.92 -3.05
N GLY A 168 7.84 1.09 -2.23
CA GLY A 168 8.28 0.02 -1.36
C GLY A 168 9.70 0.17 -0.87
N ASP A 169 10.16 -0.91 -0.23
CA ASP A 169 11.54 -1.19 0.17
C ASP A 169 11.98 -2.54 -0.42
#